data_AF-A0A954X3L0-F1
#
_entry.id   AF-A0A954X3L0-F1
#
_cell.length_a   1.000
_cell.length_b   1.000
_cell.length_c   1.000
_cell.angle_alpha   90.00
_cell.angle_beta   90.00
_cell.angle_gamma   90.00
#
_symmetry.space_group_name_H-M   'P 1'
#
loop_
_entity.id
_entity.type
_entity.pdbx_description
1 polymer ?
#
loop_
_entity_poly.entity_id
_entity_poly.type
_entity_poly.pdbx_seq_one_letter_code
_entity_poly.pdbx_strand_id
1 'polypeptide(L)'
;MAATINSPATLPWVEGLTIGRVLRATAERFADREAAVFSQSDWRQSWAEFDTTVDRTARGLLALGIQPHEHVAVWATNLPQWVTLQFATARIGAVLVNINPAYRPFELEYVLAQSDAVALMLTDRFKSSDYFQMLSGICPELATAEAGHIGSA
;
A
#
# COMPACT_ATOMS: atom_id res chain seq x y z
N MET A 1 -39.82 -15.82 9.91
CA MET A 1 -39.65 -16.13 8.48
C MET A 1 -38.35 -15.48 8.01
N ALA A 2 -37.31 -16.28 7.77
CA ALA A 2 -36.07 -15.78 7.16
C ALA A 2 -36.23 -15.82 5.63
N ALA A 3 -36.16 -14.67 4.97
CA ALA A 3 -36.13 -14.61 3.52
C ALA A 3 -34.68 -14.91 3.07
N THR A 4 -34.46 -16.10 2.51
CA THR A 4 -33.18 -16.43 1.89
C THR A 4 -33.05 -15.64 0.60
N ILE A 5 -32.06 -14.76 0.52
CA ILE A 5 -31.72 -14.01 -0.69
C ILE A 5 -31.03 -14.98 -1.63
N ASN A 6 -31.81 -15.69 -2.46
CA ASN A 6 -31.26 -16.56 -3.50
C ASN A 6 -31.35 -15.82 -4.84
N SER A 7 -30.38 -14.94 -5.09
CA SER A 7 -30.17 -14.39 -6.43
C SER A 7 -29.49 -15.46 -7.30
N PRO A 8 -29.87 -15.61 -8.59
CA PRO A 8 -29.22 -16.58 -9.47
C PRO A 8 -27.73 -16.27 -9.53
N ALA A 9 -26.90 -17.26 -9.18
CA ALA A 9 -25.46 -17.09 -9.03
C ALA A 9 -24.80 -16.94 -10.42
N THR A 10 -24.82 -15.72 -10.94
CA THR A 10 -23.80 -15.30 -11.91
C THR A 10 -22.55 -14.98 -11.12
N LEU A 11 -21.44 -15.63 -11.47
CA LEU A 11 -20.15 -15.31 -10.86
C LEU A 11 -19.84 -13.83 -11.14
N PRO A 12 -19.34 -13.08 -10.15
CA PRO A 12 -18.98 -11.68 -10.37
C PRO A 12 -17.89 -11.59 -11.45
N TRP A 13 -17.83 -10.49 -12.20
CA TRP A 13 -16.86 -10.33 -13.29
C TRP A 13 -15.39 -10.38 -12.85
N VAL A 14 -15.14 -10.23 -11.55
CA VAL A 14 -13.81 -10.30 -10.92
C VAL A 14 -13.39 -11.72 -10.53
N GLU A 15 -14.27 -12.71 -10.69
CA GLU A 15 -14.00 -14.10 -10.29
C GLU A 15 -12.72 -14.63 -10.94
N GLY A 16 -11.83 -15.22 -10.12
CA GLY A 16 -10.54 -15.75 -10.57
C GLY A 16 -9.47 -14.70 -10.89
N LEU A 17 -9.74 -13.41 -10.70
CA LEU A 17 -8.75 -12.34 -10.89
C LEU A 17 -8.10 -11.92 -9.57
N THR A 18 -6.79 -11.65 -9.61
CA THR A 18 -6.11 -10.95 -8.52
C THR A 18 -6.47 -9.46 -8.53
N ILE A 19 -6.30 -8.75 -7.41
CA ILE A 19 -6.56 -7.31 -7.33
C ILE A 19 -5.76 -6.53 -8.40
N GLY A 20 -4.50 -6.91 -8.65
CA GLY A 20 -3.69 -6.30 -9.70
C GLY A 20 -4.27 -6.50 -11.12
N ARG A 21 -4.86 -7.67 -11.40
CA ARG A 21 -5.54 -7.97 -12.67
C ARG A 21 -6.90 -7.25 -12.78
N VAL A 22 -7.63 -7.12 -11.69
CA VAL A 22 -8.88 -6.34 -11.65
C VAL A 22 -8.60 -4.88 -12.04
N LEU A 23 -7.55 -4.27 -11.48
CA LEU A 23 -7.15 -2.91 -11.87
C LEU A 23 -6.82 -2.83 -13.37
N ARG A 24 -6.00 -3.75 -13.88
CA ARG A 24 -5.59 -3.75 -15.28
C ARG A 24 -6.79 -3.86 -16.23
N ALA A 25 -7.69 -4.82 -15.97
CA ALA A 25 -8.91 -5.01 -16.75
C ALA A 25 -9.85 -3.79 -16.67
N THR A 26 -9.92 -3.13 -15.51
CA THR A 26 -10.70 -1.89 -15.34
C THR A 26 -10.13 -0.76 -16.18
N ALA A 27 -8.80 -0.59 -16.18
CA ALA A 27 -8.12 0.43 -16.97
C ALA A 27 -8.25 0.21 -18.48
N GLU A 28 -8.24 -1.03 -18.94
CA GLU A 28 -8.49 -1.33 -20.35
C GLU A 28 -9.92 -1.02 -20.79
N ARG A 29 -10.90 -1.20 -19.89
CA ARG A 29 -12.33 -0.97 -20.19
C ARG A 29 -12.75 0.49 -20.06
N PHE A 30 -12.13 1.24 -19.16
CA PHE A 30 -12.56 2.58 -18.75
C PHE A 30 -11.42 3.60 -18.75
N ALA A 31 -10.45 3.44 -19.66
CA ALA A 31 -9.19 4.18 -19.73
C ALA A 31 -9.30 5.66 -19.38
N ASP A 32 -10.22 6.40 -20.03
CA ASP A 32 -10.34 7.86 -19.90
C ASP A 32 -11.19 8.32 -18.71
N ARG A 33 -11.85 7.41 -17.98
CA ARG A 33 -12.66 7.77 -16.81
C ARG A 33 -11.77 8.02 -15.60
N GLU A 34 -12.20 8.91 -14.72
CA GLU A 34 -11.51 9.15 -13.44
C GLU A 34 -11.47 7.88 -12.59
N ALA A 35 -10.28 7.54 -12.09
CA ALA A 35 -10.05 6.42 -11.19
C ALA A 35 -9.87 6.88 -9.75
N ALA A 36 -9.09 7.94 -9.54
CA ALA A 36 -8.77 8.45 -8.22
C ALA A 36 -8.57 9.96 -8.27
N VAL A 37 -9.25 10.66 -7.35
CA VAL A 37 -9.25 12.11 -7.22
C VAL A 37 -9.00 12.47 -5.76
N PHE A 38 -7.91 13.15 -5.47
CA PHE A 38 -7.54 13.57 -4.11
C PHE A 38 -7.67 15.09 -3.99
N SER A 39 -8.87 15.55 -3.62
CA SER A 39 -9.26 16.98 -3.66
C SER A 39 -8.40 17.95 -2.85
N GLN A 40 -7.66 17.46 -1.85
CA GLN A 40 -6.71 18.27 -1.07
C GLN A 40 -5.40 18.55 -1.84
N SER A 41 -5.24 17.94 -3.02
CA SER A 41 -4.13 18.11 -3.94
C SER A 41 -4.66 18.27 -5.37
N ASP A 42 -3.84 18.74 -6.30
CA ASP A 42 -4.19 18.70 -7.73
C ASP A 42 -4.02 17.30 -8.35
N TRP A 43 -3.87 16.27 -7.53
CA TRP A 43 -3.67 14.91 -7.98
C TRP A 43 -4.99 14.25 -8.39
N ARG A 44 -5.08 13.94 -9.67
CA ARG A 44 -6.20 13.27 -10.32
C ARG A 44 -5.66 12.42 -11.45
N GLN A 45 -6.16 11.19 -11.53
CA GLN A 45 -5.76 10.26 -12.57
C GLN A 45 -6.97 9.53 -13.15
N SER A 46 -6.96 9.41 -14.47
CA SER A 46 -7.77 8.45 -15.21
C SER A 46 -7.35 7.00 -14.88
N TRP A 47 -8.16 6.01 -15.25
CA TRP A 47 -7.78 4.61 -15.02
C TRP A 47 -6.51 4.20 -15.75
N ALA A 48 -6.26 4.71 -16.97
CA ALA A 48 -5.03 4.43 -17.70
C ALA A 48 -3.79 5.04 -17.03
N GLU A 49 -3.89 6.28 -16.54
CA GLU A 49 -2.80 6.95 -15.82
C GLU A 49 -2.52 6.29 -14.47
N PHE A 50 -3.58 5.88 -13.76
CA PHE A 50 -3.45 5.18 -12.50
C PHE A 50 -2.82 3.81 -12.66
N ASP A 51 -3.23 3.03 -13.67
CA ASP A 51 -2.60 1.74 -14.00
C ASP A 51 -1.11 1.89 -14.31
N THR A 52 -0.73 2.91 -15.08
CA THR A 52 0.66 3.25 -15.39
C THR A 52 1.45 3.64 -14.13
N THR A 53 0.82 4.40 -13.23
CA THR A 53 1.43 4.84 -11.97
C THR A 53 1.67 3.65 -11.03
N VAL A 54 0.69 2.75 -10.91
CA VAL A 54 0.81 1.49 -10.17
C VAL A 54 1.89 0.61 -10.77
N ASP A 55 1.95 0.48 -12.10
CA ASP A 55 2.95 -0.32 -12.81
C ASP A 55 4.38 0.19 -12.58
N ARG A 56 4.58 1.51 -12.61
CA ARG A 56 5.87 2.13 -12.27
C ARG A 56 6.26 1.88 -10.81
N THR A 57 5.32 2.01 -9.88
CA THR A 57 5.57 1.74 -8.45
C THR A 57 5.89 0.26 -8.22
N ALA A 58 5.16 -0.66 -8.84
CA ALA A 58 5.41 -2.10 -8.78
C ALA A 58 6.83 -2.46 -9.24
N ARG A 59 7.29 -1.89 -10.37
CA ARG A 59 8.69 -2.02 -10.81
C ARG A 59 9.69 -1.46 -9.81
N GLY A 60 9.38 -0.32 -9.19
CA GLY A 60 10.21 0.27 -8.15
C GLY A 60 10.38 -0.66 -6.94
N LEU A 61 9.29 -1.27 -6.48
CA LEU A 61 9.33 -2.23 -5.37
C LEU A 61 10.19 -3.46 -5.71
N LEU A 62 10.04 -4.02 -6.92
CA LEU A 62 10.89 -5.11 -7.39
C LEU A 62 12.37 -4.70 -7.47
N ALA A 63 12.65 -3.48 -7.91
CA ALA A 63 14.02 -2.95 -7.96
C ALA A 63 14.63 -2.73 -6.56
N LEU A 64 13.80 -2.49 -5.54
CA LEU A 64 14.20 -2.48 -4.14
C LEU A 64 14.41 -3.89 -3.55
N GLY A 65 14.18 -4.93 -4.35
CA GLY A 65 14.40 -6.33 -3.95
C GLY A 65 13.17 -7.02 -3.35
N ILE A 66 12.03 -6.35 -3.24
CA ILE A 66 10.80 -6.92 -2.66
C ILE A 66 10.31 -8.08 -3.54
N GLN A 67 10.11 -9.23 -2.93
CA GLN A 67 9.68 -10.46 -3.58
C GLN A 67 8.18 -10.75 -3.36
N PRO A 68 7.57 -11.60 -4.19
CA PRO A 68 6.25 -12.15 -3.90
C PRO A 68 6.20 -12.79 -2.50
N HIS A 69 5.05 -12.66 -1.84
CA HIS A 69 4.77 -13.16 -0.49
C HIS A 69 5.47 -12.42 0.67
N GLU A 70 6.38 -11.49 0.40
CA GLU A 70 6.96 -10.64 1.44
C GLU A 70 5.98 -9.54 1.90
N HIS A 71 6.13 -9.12 3.16
CA HIS A 71 5.29 -8.09 3.75
C HIS A 71 5.90 -6.69 3.56
N VAL A 72 5.09 -5.77 3.06
CA VAL A 72 5.42 -4.35 2.94
C VAL A 72 4.50 -3.59 3.87
N ALA A 73 5.05 -3.00 4.92
CA ALA A 73 4.30 -2.16 5.83
C ALA A 73 4.08 -0.76 5.25
N VAL A 74 2.90 -0.20 5.52
CA VAL A 74 2.60 1.20 5.23
C VAL A 74 2.10 1.92 6.48
N TRP A 75 2.78 3.00 6.83
CA TRP A 75 2.42 3.88 7.93
C TRP A 75 2.27 5.31 7.43
N ALA A 76 1.11 5.56 6.80
CA ALA A 76 0.80 6.82 6.15
C ALA A 76 -0.69 7.16 6.28
N THR A 77 -1.02 8.42 6.01
CA THR A 77 -2.41 8.89 5.94
C THR A 77 -3.00 8.62 4.55
N ASN A 78 -4.24 9.09 4.31
CA ASN A 78 -4.96 8.93 3.05
C ASN A 78 -4.35 9.80 1.92
N LEU A 79 -3.17 9.41 1.46
CA LEU A 79 -2.41 10.05 0.38
C LEU A 79 -2.53 9.23 -0.93
N PRO A 80 -2.35 9.85 -2.11
CA PRO A 80 -2.35 9.14 -3.40
C PRO A 80 -1.37 7.97 -3.45
N GLN A 81 -0.22 8.11 -2.79
CA GLN A 81 0.83 7.10 -2.73
C GLN A 81 0.37 5.85 -1.97
N TRP A 82 -0.49 6.00 -0.95
CA TRP A 82 -1.02 4.88 -0.18
C TRP A 82 -1.86 3.95 -1.06
N VAL A 83 -2.82 4.50 -1.82
CA VAL A 83 -3.66 3.69 -2.72
C VAL A 83 -2.84 3.12 -3.87
N THR A 84 -1.84 3.87 -4.37
CA THR A 84 -0.92 3.38 -5.39
C THR A 84 -0.13 2.17 -4.88
N LEU A 85 0.37 2.22 -3.65
CA LEU A 85 1.13 1.14 -3.03
C LEU A 85 0.29 -0.13 -2.83
N GLN A 86 -0.99 0.02 -2.47
CA GLN A 86 -1.93 -1.10 -2.35
C GLN A 86 -2.05 -1.89 -3.65
N PHE A 87 -2.24 -1.22 -4.78
CA PHE A 87 -2.31 -1.93 -6.06
C PHE A 87 -0.95 -2.42 -6.55
N ALA A 88 0.13 -1.70 -6.23
CA ALA A 88 1.48 -2.08 -6.64
C ALA A 88 1.95 -3.36 -5.93
N THR A 89 1.75 -3.45 -4.62
CA THR A 89 2.04 -4.66 -3.83
C THR A 89 1.22 -5.85 -4.31
N ALA A 90 -0.10 -5.66 -4.51
CA ALA A 90 -0.97 -6.69 -5.07
C ALA A 90 -0.56 -7.14 -6.49
N ARG A 91 0.03 -6.25 -7.29
CA ARG A 91 0.52 -6.54 -8.66
C ARG A 91 1.75 -7.44 -8.66
N ILE A 92 2.63 -7.28 -7.69
CA ILE A 92 3.86 -8.08 -7.56
C ILE A 92 3.68 -9.32 -6.67
N GLY A 93 2.51 -9.47 -6.05
CA GLY A 93 2.22 -10.58 -5.14
C GLY A 93 2.77 -10.39 -3.72
N ALA A 94 3.17 -9.16 -3.36
CA ALA A 94 3.56 -8.81 -1.99
C ALA A 94 2.30 -8.57 -1.11
N VAL A 95 2.47 -8.71 0.20
CA VAL A 95 1.40 -8.50 1.19
C VAL A 95 1.52 -7.10 1.78
N LEU A 96 0.48 -6.28 1.65
CA LEU A 96 0.46 -4.95 2.28
C LEU A 96 0.01 -5.04 3.74
N VAL A 97 0.88 -4.65 4.68
CA VAL A 97 0.55 -4.50 6.10
C VAL A 97 0.17 -3.05 6.38
N ASN A 98 -1.07 -2.82 6.83
CA ASN A 98 -1.60 -1.48 7.06
C ASN A 98 -1.43 -1.08 8.52
N ILE A 99 -0.59 -0.09 8.80
CA ILE A 99 -0.35 0.42 10.15
C ILE A 99 -1.18 1.69 10.35
N ASN A 100 -1.91 1.76 11.47
CA ASN A 100 -2.74 2.92 11.78
C ASN A 100 -1.84 4.17 11.98
N PRO A 101 -2.05 5.26 11.22
CA PRO A 101 -1.24 6.48 11.34
C PRO A 101 -1.37 7.19 12.69
N ALA A 102 -2.30 6.78 13.56
CA ALA A 102 -2.46 7.29 14.92
C ALA A 102 -1.57 6.59 15.97
N TYR A 103 -0.90 5.49 15.63
CA TYR A 103 -0.05 4.75 16.56
C TYR A 103 1.12 5.60 17.06
N ARG A 104 1.50 5.37 18.32
CA ARG A 104 2.65 5.98 18.98
C ARG A 104 3.78 4.95 19.04
N PRO A 105 4.99 5.33 19.50
CA PRO A 105 6.15 4.45 19.37
C PRO A 105 5.93 3.04 19.91
N PHE A 106 5.25 2.89 21.05
CA PHE A 106 4.96 1.57 21.63
C PHE A 106 4.08 0.68 20.73
N GLU A 107 2.95 1.20 20.21
CA GLU A 107 2.10 0.39 19.33
C GLU A 107 2.76 0.15 17.97
N LEU A 108 3.58 1.08 17.50
CA LEU A 108 4.34 0.94 16.26
C LEU A 108 5.38 -0.18 16.35
N GLU A 109 6.23 -0.13 17.37
CA GLU A 109 7.25 -1.15 17.65
C GLU A 109 6.61 -2.54 17.77
N TYR A 110 5.50 -2.64 18.52
CA TYR A 110 4.75 -3.89 18.65
C TYR A 110 4.29 -4.45 17.30
N VAL A 111 3.72 -3.61 16.43
CA VAL A 111 3.24 -4.06 15.12
C VAL A 111 4.39 -4.39 14.18
N LEU A 112 5.46 -3.59 14.14
CA LEU A 112 6.59 -3.87 13.27
C LEU A 112 7.23 -5.22 13.63
N ALA A 113 7.46 -5.49 14.92
CA ALA A 113 7.99 -6.74 15.41
C ALA A 113 7.13 -7.98 15.08
N GLN A 114 5.83 -7.82 14.80
CA GLN A 114 4.92 -8.91 14.45
C GLN A 114 4.54 -8.95 12.97
N SER A 115 4.98 -7.97 12.18
CA SER A 115 4.50 -7.79 10.80
C SER A 115 5.23 -8.63 9.77
N ASP A 116 6.38 -9.23 10.12
CA ASP A 116 7.33 -9.84 9.19
C ASP A 116 7.67 -8.92 7.99
N ALA A 117 7.56 -7.59 8.19
CA ALA A 117 7.75 -6.61 7.13
C ALA A 117 9.23 -6.48 6.76
N VAL A 118 9.50 -6.58 5.46
CA VAL A 118 10.84 -6.37 4.88
C VAL A 118 11.08 -4.92 4.47
N ALA A 119 10.00 -4.12 4.43
CA ALA A 119 10.05 -2.71 4.08
C ALA A 119 8.92 -1.93 4.77
N LEU A 120 9.21 -0.70 5.18
CA LEU A 120 8.23 0.26 5.71
C LEU A 120 8.15 1.50 4.82
N MET A 121 6.97 1.76 4.29
CA MET A 121 6.64 2.98 3.56
C MET A 121 5.94 3.95 4.51
N LEU A 122 6.52 5.12 4.78
CA LEU A 122 5.97 6.09 5.71
C LEU A 122 5.84 7.49 5.11
N THR A 123 4.92 8.29 5.67
CA THR A 123 4.89 9.74 5.47
C THR A 123 5.87 10.40 6.46
N ASP A 124 6.39 11.60 6.16
CA ASP A 124 7.33 12.30 7.05
C ASP A 124 6.60 12.91 8.27
N ARG A 125 5.73 13.89 8.02
CA ARG A 125 4.98 14.60 9.06
C ARG A 125 3.51 14.72 8.69
N PHE A 126 2.63 14.64 9.69
CA PHE A 126 1.23 14.98 9.52
C PHE A 126 0.65 15.56 10.82
N LYS A 127 0.09 16.78 10.72
CA LYS A 127 -0.36 17.57 11.87
C LYS A 127 0.76 17.69 12.92
N SER A 128 0.52 17.24 14.14
CA SER A 128 1.50 17.22 15.23
C SER A 128 2.36 15.95 15.30
N SER A 129 2.20 15.01 14.37
CA SER A 129 2.93 13.74 14.37
C SER A 129 4.12 13.81 13.43
N ASP A 130 5.30 13.52 14.00
CA ASP A 130 6.56 13.34 13.29
C ASP A 130 6.86 11.84 13.22
N TYR A 131 6.53 11.24 12.09
CA TYR A 131 6.60 9.78 11.90
C TYR A 131 8.05 9.33 11.82
N PHE A 132 8.89 10.10 11.12
CA PHE A 132 10.31 9.78 11.00
C PHE A 132 11.02 9.87 12.34
N GLN A 133 10.72 10.88 13.18
CA GLN A 133 11.28 10.97 14.52
C GLN A 133 10.84 9.80 15.41
N MET A 134 9.56 9.43 15.37
CA MET A 134 9.06 8.28 16.15
C MET A 134 9.76 6.98 15.72
N LEU A 135 9.88 6.74 14.41
CA LEU A 135 10.59 5.58 13.88
C LEU A 135 12.08 5.59 14.26
N SER A 136 12.74 6.75 14.20
CA SER A 136 14.15 6.90 14.60
C SER A 136 14.37 6.61 16.08
N GLY A 137 13.35 6.77 16.92
CA GLY A 137 13.40 6.37 18.33
C GLY A 137 13.34 4.86 18.53
N ILE A 138 12.68 4.13 17.63
CA ILE A 138 12.55 2.66 17.64
C ILE A 138 13.76 2.00 16.97
N CYS A 139 14.22 2.56 15.85
CA CYS A 139 15.37 2.09 15.09
C CYS A 139 16.47 3.19 15.03
N PRO A 140 17.22 3.45 16.11
CA PRO A 140 18.25 4.50 16.13
C PRO A 140 19.34 4.33 15.07
N GLU A 141 19.58 3.10 14.60
CA GLU A 141 20.57 2.80 13.58
C GLU A 141 20.19 3.33 12.19
N LEU A 142 18.95 3.77 11.96
CA LEU A 142 18.53 4.38 10.69
C LEU A 142 19.44 5.54 10.25
N ALA A 143 20.09 6.22 11.19
CA ALA A 143 21.00 7.33 10.91
C ALA A 143 22.35 6.88 10.31
N THR A 144 22.77 5.63 10.54
CA THR A 144 24.12 5.15 10.19
C THR A 144 24.13 3.82 9.43
N ALA A 145 23.00 3.13 9.36
CA ALA A 145 22.84 1.86 8.67
C ALA A 145 23.06 2.03 7.15
N GLU A 146 23.66 1.01 6.54
CA GLU A 146 23.66 0.90 5.09
C GLU A 146 22.24 0.59 4.59
N ALA A 147 21.88 1.09 3.41
CA ALA A 147 20.58 0.81 2.82
C ALA A 147 20.34 -0.70 2.74
N GLY A 148 19.17 -1.15 3.20
CA GLY A 148 18.80 -2.57 3.27
C GLY A 148 19.32 -3.32 4.49
N HIS A 149 20.08 -2.69 5.39
CA HIS A 149 20.69 -3.33 6.57
C HIS A 149 20.22 -2.69 7.89
N ILE A 150 18.94 -2.88 8.22
CA ILE A 150 18.35 -2.47 9.51
C ILE A 150 18.17 -3.72 10.37
N GLY A 151 18.58 -3.65 11.64
CA GLY A 151 18.57 -4.79 12.56
C GLY A 151 17.49 -4.72 13.65
N SER A 152 16.97 -3.53 13.94
CA SER A 152 15.87 -3.27 14.87
C SER A 152 14.52 -3.53 14.19
N ALA A 153 13.52 -3.82 15.01
CA ALA A 153 12.16 -4.19 14.61
C ALA A 153 11.16 -3.12 15.07
#